data_AF-A0A0N1C9W0-F1
#
_entry.id   AF-A0A0N1C9W0-F1
#
_cell.length_a   1.000
_cell.length_b   1.000
_cell.length_c   1.000
_cell.angle_alpha   90.00
_cell.angle_beta   90.00
_cell.angle_gamma   90.00
#
_symmetry.space_group_name_H-M   'P 1'
#
loop_
_entity.id
_entity.type
_entity.pdbx_description
1 polymer ?
#
loop_
_entity_poly.entity_id
_entity_poly.type
_entity_poly.pdbx_seq_one_letter_code
_entity_poly.pdbx_strand_id
1 'polypeptide(L)' 'MADPKVSDEAIAVLVDIIRTAGRDLNAGQRLELDHLISQGLVAVAETDQGRRSYAVTDEGQRLLDERGVGANEA' A
#
# COMPACT_ATOMS: atom_id res chain seq x y z
N MET A 1 -0.63 0.08 24.40
CA MET A 1 -0.65 -1.17 23.60
C MET A 1 0.02 -0.80 22.30
N ALA A 2 1.14 -1.45 21.95
CA ALA A 2 1.88 -1.07 20.75
C ALA A 2 1.04 -1.46 19.54
N ASP A 3 0.52 -0.46 18.85
CA ASP A 3 -0.16 -0.59 17.57
C ASP A 3 0.74 -1.44 16.66
N PRO A 4 0.21 -2.41 15.88
CA PRO A 4 0.99 -3.10 14.88
C PRO A 4 1.48 -2.05 13.88
N LYS A 5 2.67 -1.51 14.17
CA LYS A 5 3.28 -0.43 13.42
C LYS A 5 3.59 -0.98 12.04
N VAL A 6 2.68 -0.75 11.10
CA VAL A 6 2.99 -0.81 9.67
C VAL A 6 4.32 -0.08 9.47
N SER A 7 5.32 -0.80 8.97
CA SER A 7 6.68 -0.29 8.81
C SER A 7 6.68 0.88 7.84
N ASP A 8 7.66 1.79 7.96
CA ASP A 8 7.84 2.89 6.99
C ASP A 8 7.99 2.34 5.55
N GLU A 9 8.53 1.13 5.40
CA GLU A 9 8.62 0.43 4.13
C GLU A 9 7.25 0.07 3.54
N ALA A 10 6.31 -0.43 4.36
CA ALA A 10 4.94 -0.69 3.93
C ALA A 10 4.19 0.60 3.55
N ILE A 11 4.43 1.72 4.26
CA ILE A 11 3.89 3.03 3.86
C ILE A 11 4.43 3.44 2.49
N ALA A 12 5.74 3.28 2.25
CA ALA A 12 6.35 3.57 0.96
C ALA A 12 5.75 2.70 -0.16
N VAL A 13 5.46 1.42 0.11
CA VAL A 13 4.78 0.51 -0.83
C VAL A 13 3.37 0.99 -1.13
N LEU A 14 2.58 1.39 -0.13
CA LEU A 14 1.23 1.93 -0.35
C LEU A 14 1.25 3.18 -1.24
N VAL A 15 2.19 4.11 -1.00
CA VAL A 15 2.35 5.31 -1.82
C VAL A 15 2.78 4.96 -3.25
N ASP A 16 3.68 3.99 -3.42
CA ASP A 16 4.09 3.52 -4.75
C ASP A 16 2.93 2.88 -5.49
N ILE A 17 2.09 2.09 -4.81
CA ILE A 17 0.88 1.52 -5.39
C ILE A 17 -0.08 2.62 -5.86
N ILE A 18 -0.29 3.68 -5.07
CA ILE A 18 -1.13 4.80 -5.48
C ILE A 18 -0.56 5.50 -6.73
N ARG A 19 0.76 5.63 -6.84
CA ARG A 19 1.42 6.36 -7.93
C ARG A 19 1.63 5.55 -9.20
N THR A 20 1.98 4.27 -9.06
CA THR A 20 2.46 3.40 -10.15
C THR A 20 1.59 2.16 -10.34
N ALA A 21 0.55 1.99 -9.51
CA ALA A 21 -0.27 0.78 -9.43
C ALA A 21 0.53 -0.49 -9.09
N GLY A 22 1.66 -0.32 -8.38
CA GLY A 22 2.57 -1.39 -7.94
C GLY A 22 3.37 -2.01 -9.09
N ARG A 23 3.59 -1.24 -10.17
CA ARG A 23 4.26 -1.72 -11.38
C ARG A 23 5.77 -1.91 -11.19
N ASP A 24 6.40 -1.12 -10.33
CA ASP A 24 7.86 -1.08 -10.16
C ASP A 24 8.34 -1.67 -8.81
N LEU A 25 7.48 -2.47 -8.16
CA LEU A 25 7.82 -3.03 -6.84
C LEU A 25 8.94 -4.08 -6.95
N ASN A 26 10.01 -3.85 -6.19
CA ASN A 26 11.12 -4.77 -6.03
C ASN A 26 10.75 -5.98 -5.14
N ALA A 27 11.66 -6.95 -4.99
CA ALA A 27 11.39 -8.19 -4.25
C ALA A 27 11.02 -7.98 -2.76
N GLY A 28 11.64 -6.99 -2.10
CA GLY A 28 11.32 -6.64 -0.71
C GLY A 28 9.95 -5.96 -0.61
N GLN A 29 9.71 -4.97 -1.49
CA GLN A 29 8.42 -4.28 -1.57
C GLN A 29 7.26 -5.22 -1.93
N ARG A 30 7.50 -6.25 -2.75
CA ARG A 30 6.50 -7.28 -3.04
C ARG A 30 6.11 -8.10 -1.82
N LEU A 31 7.06 -8.33 -0.92
CA LEU A 31 6.82 -9.08 0.31
C LEU A 31 5.95 -8.25 1.28
N GLU A 32 6.23 -6.96 1.39
CA GLU A 32 5.37 -6.03 2.13
C GLU A 32 4.01 -5.84 1.45
N LEU A 33 3.94 -5.78 0.12
CA LEU A 33 2.67 -5.75 -0.62
C LEU A 33 1.82 -6.99 -0.30
N ASP A 34 2.41 -8.19 -0.28
CA ASP A 34 1.68 -9.42 0.07
C ASP A 34 1.12 -9.35 1.49
N HIS A 35 1.89 -8.81 2.42
CA HIS A 35 1.45 -8.54 3.79
C HIS A 35 0.29 -7.53 3.83
N LEU A 36 0.37 -6.44 3.07
CA LEU A 36 -0.68 -5.42 2.96
C LEU A 36 -1.97 -5.97 2.32
N ILE A 37 -1.85 -6.87 1.34
CA ILE A 37 -3.00 -7.58 0.75
C ILE A 37 -3.63 -8.50 1.79
N SER A 38 -2.82 -9.27 2.52
CA SER A 38 -3.27 -10.16 3.60
C SER A 38 -3.99 -9.40 4.72
N GLN A 39 -3.58 -8.16 4.98
CA GLN A 39 -4.22 -7.25 5.93
C GLN A 39 -5.47 -6.56 5.39
N GLY A 40 -5.80 -6.70 4.09
CA GLY A 40 -6.95 -6.02 3.48
C GLY A 40 -6.72 -4.54 3.14
N LEU A 41 -5.49 -4.05 3.26
CA LEU A 41 -5.11 -2.66 2.97
C LEU A 41 -4.88 -2.43 1.46
N VAL A 42 -4.63 -3.50 0.70
CA VAL A 42 -4.44 -3.46 -0.75
C VAL A 42 -5.30 -4.53 -1.42
N ALA A 43 -6.00 -4.15 -2.48
CA ALA A 43 -6.72 -5.05 -3.36
C ALA A 43 -5.93 -5.32 -4.65
N VAL A 44 -5.98 -6.56 -5.11
CA VAL A 44 -5.43 -6.93 -6.42
C VAL A 44 -6.47 -6.62 -7.49
N ALA A 45 -6.16 -5.68 -8.37
CA ALA A 45 -6.92 -5.40 -9.57
C ALA A 45 -6.29 -6.13 -10.75
N GLU A 46 -7.00 -7.09 -11.34
CA GLU A 46 -6.52 -7.74 -12.57
C GLU A 46 -6.72 -6.77 -13.73
N THR A 47 -5.65 -6.45 -14.49
CA THR A 47 -5.81 -5.68 -15.72
C THR A 47 -6.04 -6.62 -16.90
N ASP A 48 -6.77 -6.11 -17.88
CA ASP A 48 -7.18 -6.76 -19.13
C ASP A 48 -6.01 -7.40 -19.94
N GLN A 49 -4.76 -7.11 -19.57
CA GLN A 49 -3.55 -7.62 -20.25
C GLN A 49 -2.80 -8.71 -19.45
N GLY A 50 -3.41 -9.34 -18.45
CA GLY A 50 -2.76 -10.36 -17.62
C GLY A 50 -1.64 -9.81 -16.73
N ARG A 51 -1.60 -8.48 -16.55
CA ARG A 51 -0.75 -7.83 -15.55
C ARG A 51 -1.57 -7.63 -14.29
N ARG A 52 -0.98 -7.96 -13.14
CA ARG A 52 -1.55 -7.63 -11.83
C ARG A 52 -1.31 -6.15 -11.58
N SER A 53 -2.40 -5.41 -11.36
CA SER A 53 -2.37 -4.06 -10.82
C SER A 53 -2.84 -4.12 -9.38
N TYR A 54 -2.44 -3.14 -8.58
CA TYR A 54 -2.78 -3.08 -7.17
C TYR A 54 -3.43 -1.74 -6.90
N ALA A 55 -4.46 -1.75 -6.06
CA ALA A 55 -5.16 -0.55 -5.62
C ALA A 55 -5.22 -0.57 -4.10
N VAL A 56 -4.89 0.57 -3.48
CA VAL A 56 -5.05 0.74 -2.03
C VAL A 56 -6.54 0.78 -1.71
N THR A 57 -6.98 0.05 -0.69
CA THR A 57 -8.36 0.04 -0.23
C THR A 57 -8.66 1.28 0.63
N ASP A 58 -9.93 1.56 0.93
CA ASP A 58 -10.29 2.65 1.84
C ASP A 58 -9.60 2.50 3.22
N GLU A 59 -9.37 1.27 3.68
CA GLU A 59 -8.66 1.00 4.93
C GLU A 59 -7.16 1.33 4.84
N GLY A 60 -6.50 0.96 3.74
CA GLY A 60 -5.11 1.35 3.48
C GLY A 60 -4.95 2.87 3.35
N GLN A 61 -5.93 3.54 2.73
CA GLN A 61 -5.92 5.00 2.59
C GLN A 61 -6.11 5.70 3.95
N ARG A 62 -7.00 5.16 4.80
CA ARG A 62 -7.19 5.66 6.16
C ARG A 62 -5.92 5.50 7.01
N LEU A 63 -5.23 4.37 6.86
CA LEU A 63 -3.96 4.13 7.56
C LEU A 63 -2.86 5.13 7.14
N LEU A 64 -2.79 5.49 5.86
CA LEU A 64 -1.90 6.56 5.38
C LEU A 64 -2.25 7.91 5.99
N ASP A 65 -3.54 8.22 6.09
CA ASP A 65 -4.05 9.45 6.67
C ASP A 65 -3.73 9.56 8.17
N GLU A 66 -3.95 8.46 8.93
CA GLU A 66 -3.61 8.35 10.35
C GLU A 66 -2.11 8.48 10.64
N ARG A 67 -1.25 8.15 9.67
CA ARG A 67 0.21 8.35 9.75
C ARG A 67 0.66 9.76 9.37
N GLY A 68 -0.25 10.64 8.98
CA GLY A 68 0.08 12.02 8.61
C GLY A 68 0.63 12.17 7.19
N VAL A 69 0.47 11.17 6.32
CA VAL A 69 0.86 11.26 4.90
C VAL A 69 -0.13 12.15 4.11
N GLY A 70 -1.25 12.58 4.71
CA GLY A 70 -2.24 13.49 4.11
C GLY A 70 -2.53 14.81 4.85
N ALA A 71 -1.99 15.04 6.06
CA ALA A 71 -2.49 16.10 6.94
C ALA A 71 -1.41 16.96 7.64
N ASN A 72 -0.21 17.08 7.07
CA ASN A 72 0.80 18.01 7.59
C ASN A 72 1.44 18.89 6.50
N GLU A 73 0.60 19.46 5.65
CA GLU A 73 0.89 20.72 4.96
C GLU A 73 -0.14 21.76 5.43
N ALA A 74 0.18 22.47 6.52
CA ALA A 74 -0.54 23.67 6.96
C ALA A 74 0.48 24.73 7.38
#